data_AF-A0A7Y6KK18-F1
#
_entry.id   AF-A0A7Y6KK18-F1
#
_cell.length_a   1.000
_cell.length_b   1.000
_cell.length_c   1.000
_cell.angle_alpha   90.00
_cell.angle_beta   90.00
_cell.angle_gamma   90.00
#
_symmetry.space_group_name_H-M   'P 1'
#
loop_
_entity.id
_entity.type
_entity.pdbx_description
1 polymer ?
#
loop_
_entity_poly.entity_id
_entity_poly.type
_entity_poly.pdbx_seq_one_letter_code
_entity_poly.pdbx_strand_id
1 'polypeptide(L)'
;MSSAAQDLAAALQRQAVRKVAAAPAARGADWRMATVTAVDPAGTVTADGIVCRRLETYTAPAVGDLIIISQSGAGSWIALGRTASAAAALGVPVHVYKPSATDRTSTTTMAADPHLSLPLNTGVWLVEAHLLVGSGAGLMVTQWAVPSGATGLKGVHGPASTVAGDSAPQSAADSILGRFGAHGFATSVTYGRRNAVANLSYAIETGTVTVTTAGTCAITWAQSASSTTATRMGVGSWMRATRIG
;
A
#
# COMPACT_ATOMS: atom_id res chain seq x y z
N MET A 1 -50.65 -12.56 -48.32
CA MET A 1 -49.29 -13.15 -48.28
C MET A 1 -49.45 -14.65 -48.06
N SER A 2 -48.88 -15.49 -48.92
CA SER A 2 -48.97 -16.95 -48.78
C SER A 2 -48.20 -17.44 -47.56
N SER A 3 -48.64 -18.54 -46.95
CA SER A 3 -47.97 -19.18 -45.80
C SER A 3 -46.49 -19.45 -46.07
N ALA A 4 -46.14 -19.83 -47.30
CA ALA A 4 -44.76 -20.06 -47.73
C ALA A 4 -43.85 -18.83 -47.59
N ALA A 5 -44.36 -17.61 -47.82
CA ALA A 5 -43.57 -16.39 -47.65
C ALA A 5 -43.31 -16.08 -46.16
N GLN A 6 -44.28 -16.38 -45.30
CA GLN A 6 -44.15 -16.24 -43.85
C GLN A 6 -43.18 -17.28 -43.27
N ASP A 7 -43.24 -18.52 -43.77
CA ASP A 7 -42.36 -19.61 -43.36
C ASP A 7 -40.90 -19.34 -43.76
N LEU A 8 -40.67 -18.81 -44.97
CA LEU A 8 -39.34 -18.41 -45.43
C LEU A 8 -38.79 -17.25 -44.60
N ALA A 9 -39.58 -16.21 -44.35
CA ALA A 9 -39.17 -15.09 -43.51
C ALA A 9 -38.79 -15.56 -42.09
N ALA A 10 -39.60 -16.45 -41.50
CA ALA A 10 -39.31 -17.04 -40.20
C ALA A 10 -38.06 -17.93 -40.22
N ALA A 11 -37.82 -18.68 -41.30
CA ALA A 11 -36.61 -19.49 -41.47
C ALA A 11 -35.34 -18.64 -41.58
N LEU A 12 -35.37 -17.56 -42.37
CA LEU A 12 -34.27 -16.60 -42.51
C LEU A 12 -33.99 -15.89 -41.20
N GLN A 13 -35.03 -15.47 -40.47
CA GLN A 13 -34.87 -14.85 -39.14
C GLN A 13 -34.24 -15.84 -38.15
N ARG A 14 -34.70 -17.10 -38.11
CA ARG A 14 -34.09 -18.15 -37.27
C ARG A 14 -32.65 -18.45 -37.67
N GLN A 15 -32.30 -18.37 -38.95
CA GLN A 15 -30.94 -18.58 -39.44
C GLN A 15 -30.02 -17.41 -39.08
N ALA A 16 -30.50 -16.17 -39.23
CA ALA A 16 -29.79 -14.97 -38.85
C ALA A 16 -29.50 -14.95 -37.34
N VAL A 17 -30.49 -15.23 -36.50
CA VAL A 17 -30.32 -15.33 -35.04
C VAL A 17 -29.31 -16.42 -34.67
N ARG A 18 -29.38 -17.61 -35.30
CA ARG A 18 -28.41 -18.69 -35.06
C ARG A 18 -26.99 -18.31 -35.48
N LYS A 19 -26.82 -17.63 -36.62
CA LYS A 19 -25.51 -17.14 -37.07
C LYS A 19 -24.96 -16.05 -36.15
N VAL A 20 -25.78 -15.11 -35.71
CA VAL A 20 -25.38 -14.05 -34.77
C VAL A 20 -24.99 -14.65 -33.41
N ALA A 21 -25.75 -15.62 -32.90
CA ALA A 21 -25.45 -16.29 -31.65
C ALA A 21 -24.17 -17.14 -31.72
N ALA A 22 -23.81 -17.67 -32.89
CA ALA A 22 -22.62 -18.50 -33.10
C ALA A 22 -21.37 -17.71 -33.53
N ALA A 23 -21.52 -16.48 -34.04
CA ALA A 23 -20.42 -15.66 -34.54
C ALA A 23 -20.05 -14.54 -33.53
N PRO A 24 -18.88 -14.60 -32.88
CA PRO A 24 -18.41 -13.54 -31.97
C PRO A 24 -18.41 -12.14 -32.62
N ALA A 25 -18.04 -12.05 -33.91
CA ALA A 25 -18.05 -10.81 -34.69
C ALA A 25 -19.44 -10.16 -34.83
N ALA A 26 -20.53 -10.92 -34.63
CA ALA A 26 -21.90 -10.43 -34.76
C ALA A 26 -22.54 -9.98 -33.44
N ARG A 27 -21.91 -10.30 -32.28
CA ARG A 27 -22.44 -9.98 -30.94
C ARG A 27 -22.10 -8.57 -30.47
N GLY A 28 -21.06 -7.94 -31.03
CA GLY A 28 -20.61 -6.61 -30.62
C GLY A 28 -20.02 -6.61 -29.21
N ALA A 29 -18.69 -6.58 -29.15
CA ALA A 29 -17.81 -6.68 -27.96
C ALA A 29 -17.59 -8.10 -27.40
N ASP A 30 -16.45 -8.71 -27.78
CA ASP A 30 -15.90 -9.92 -27.15
C ASP A 30 -14.94 -9.52 -26.03
N TRP A 31 -15.49 -8.86 -25.00
CA TRP A 31 -14.72 -8.58 -23.80
C TRP A 31 -14.77 -9.80 -22.88
N ARG A 32 -13.62 -10.17 -22.32
CA ARG A 32 -13.52 -11.25 -21.34
C ARG A 32 -12.43 -10.96 -20.32
N MET A 33 -12.54 -11.59 -19.16
CA MET A 33 -11.43 -11.62 -18.22
C MET A 33 -10.37 -12.61 -18.71
N ALA A 34 -9.10 -12.29 -18.48
CA ALA A 34 -7.97 -13.16 -18.78
C ALA A 34 -6.83 -12.92 -17.79
N THR A 35 -6.01 -13.95 -17.55
CA THR A 35 -4.84 -13.83 -16.67
C THR A 35 -3.59 -13.55 -17.50
N VAL A 36 -2.81 -12.54 -17.12
CA VAL A 36 -1.54 -12.25 -17.79
C VAL A 36 -0.54 -13.38 -17.53
N THR A 37 -0.02 -13.97 -18.60
CA THR A 37 0.98 -15.05 -18.57
C THR A 37 2.37 -14.60 -19.02
N ALA A 38 2.46 -13.49 -19.76
CA ALA A 38 3.74 -12.86 -20.11
C ALA A 38 3.59 -11.34 -20.29
N VAL A 39 4.67 -10.61 -20.02
CA VAL A 39 4.75 -9.15 -20.18
C VAL A 39 5.86 -8.82 -21.15
N ASP A 40 5.55 -8.02 -22.17
CA ASP A 40 6.52 -7.54 -23.15
C ASP A 40 6.86 -6.05 -22.86
N PRO A 41 8.15 -5.68 -22.76
CA PRO A 41 8.59 -4.29 -22.59
C PRO A 41 8.04 -3.33 -23.66
N ALA A 42 7.73 -3.82 -24.86
CA ALA A 42 7.21 -3.03 -25.99
C ALA A 42 5.72 -2.63 -25.85
N GLY A 43 5.10 -2.90 -24.70
CA GLY A 43 3.73 -2.44 -24.40
C GLY A 43 2.63 -3.43 -24.75
N THR A 44 2.94 -4.72 -24.83
CA THR A 44 1.95 -5.79 -24.95
C THR A 44 2.01 -6.71 -23.74
N VAL A 45 0.90 -7.39 -23.48
CA VAL A 45 0.82 -8.50 -22.52
C VAL A 45 0.25 -9.71 -23.24
N THR A 46 0.72 -10.90 -22.89
CA THR A 46 0.03 -12.14 -23.28
C THR A 46 -0.89 -12.52 -22.14
N ALA A 47 -2.19 -12.69 -22.41
CA ALA A 47 -3.17 -13.11 -21.43
C ALA A 47 -4.02 -14.26 -21.99
N ASP A 48 -4.06 -15.38 -21.28
CA ASP A 48 -4.66 -16.65 -21.74
C ASP A 48 -4.27 -17.03 -23.19
N GLY A 49 -3.00 -16.82 -23.53
CA GLY A 49 -2.45 -17.12 -24.86
C GLY A 49 -2.72 -16.07 -25.95
N ILE A 50 -3.40 -14.96 -25.63
CA ILE A 50 -3.68 -13.87 -26.57
C ILE A 50 -2.73 -12.71 -26.32
N VAL A 51 -2.06 -12.24 -27.37
CA VAL A 51 -1.24 -11.02 -27.32
C VAL A 51 -2.13 -9.79 -27.45
N CYS A 52 -2.14 -8.95 -26.42
CA CYS A 52 -2.98 -7.76 -26.31
C CYS A 52 -2.09 -6.51 -26.16
N ARG A 53 -2.42 -5.42 -26.85
CA ARG A 53 -1.83 -4.10 -26.58
C ARG A 53 -2.36 -3.57 -25.26
N ARG A 54 -1.50 -3.10 -24.34
CA ARG A 54 -1.96 -2.49 -23.09
C ARG A 54 -2.32 -1.02 -23.29
N LEU A 55 -3.33 -0.55 -22.56
CA LEU A 55 -3.56 0.89 -22.39
C LEU A 55 -2.38 1.52 -21.64
N GLU A 56 -2.09 2.79 -21.90
CA GLU A 56 -1.06 3.53 -21.16
C GLU A 56 -1.36 3.60 -19.65
N THR A 57 -2.65 3.64 -19.31
CA THR A 57 -3.15 3.60 -17.91
C THR A 57 -2.92 2.25 -17.23
N TYR A 58 -2.73 1.16 -17.99
CA TYR A 58 -2.30 -0.12 -17.43
C TYR A 58 -0.77 -0.12 -17.28
N THR A 59 -0.32 0.54 -16.21
CA THR A 59 1.09 0.65 -15.85
C THR A 59 1.56 -0.56 -15.04
N ALA A 60 2.85 -0.89 -15.19
CA ALA A 60 3.53 -2.00 -14.51
C ALA A 60 2.72 -3.31 -14.55
N PRO A 61 2.40 -3.83 -15.75
CA PRO A 61 1.76 -5.15 -15.89
C PRO A 61 2.65 -6.24 -15.29
N ALA A 62 2.04 -7.21 -14.62
CA ALA A 62 2.73 -8.36 -14.05
C ALA A 62 2.05 -9.67 -14.45
N VAL A 63 2.84 -10.74 -14.50
CA VAL A 63 2.31 -12.10 -14.63
C VAL A 63 1.41 -12.41 -13.44
N GLY A 64 0.22 -12.95 -13.71
CA GLY A 64 -0.82 -13.22 -12.72
C GLY A 64 -1.88 -12.11 -12.59
N ASP A 65 -1.72 -10.97 -13.25
CA ASP A 65 -2.74 -9.93 -13.27
C ASP A 65 -4.04 -10.44 -13.93
N LEU A 66 -5.17 -10.30 -13.23
CA LEU A 66 -6.49 -10.54 -13.81
C LEU A 66 -7.00 -9.26 -14.48
N ILE A 67 -7.06 -9.29 -15.81
CA ILE A 67 -7.36 -8.12 -16.64
C ILE A 67 -8.62 -8.33 -17.47
N ILE A 68 -9.20 -7.24 -17.98
CA ILE A 68 -10.18 -7.33 -19.08
C ILE A 68 -9.43 -7.18 -20.40
N ILE A 69 -9.66 -8.11 -21.33
CA ILE A 69 -9.25 -8.00 -22.73
C ILE A 69 -10.48 -7.83 -23.62
N SER A 70 -10.35 -7.10 -24.73
CA SER A 70 -11.42 -6.90 -25.70
C SER A 70 -10.88 -7.00 -27.12
N GLN A 71 -11.63 -7.68 -27.99
CA GLN A 71 -11.31 -7.78 -29.41
C GLN A 71 -12.07 -6.71 -30.21
N SER A 72 -11.36 -5.98 -31.08
CA SER A 72 -11.99 -5.12 -32.07
C SER A 72 -12.64 -5.94 -33.19
N GLY A 73 -13.56 -5.33 -33.96
CA GLY A 73 -14.14 -5.97 -35.14
C GLY A 73 -13.13 -6.31 -36.24
N ALA A 74 -11.93 -5.71 -36.21
CA ALA A 74 -10.80 -6.02 -37.09
C ALA A 74 -9.87 -7.12 -36.53
N GLY A 75 -10.21 -7.70 -35.37
CA GLY A 75 -9.49 -8.83 -34.76
C GLY A 75 -8.34 -8.45 -33.83
N SER A 76 -8.02 -7.15 -33.68
CA SER A 76 -6.97 -6.69 -32.76
C SER A 76 -7.42 -6.75 -31.31
N TRP A 77 -6.50 -7.12 -30.41
CA TRP A 77 -6.80 -7.23 -28.98
C TRP A 77 -6.19 -6.11 -28.17
N ILE A 78 -6.99 -5.58 -27.23
CA ILE A 78 -6.58 -4.58 -26.26
C ILE A 78 -6.76 -5.11 -24.84
N ALA A 79 -5.80 -4.82 -23.97
CA ALA A 79 -5.88 -5.06 -22.53
C ALA A 79 -6.29 -3.75 -21.84
N LEU A 80 -7.51 -3.72 -21.29
CA LEU A 80 -8.09 -2.54 -20.65
C LEU A 80 -7.47 -2.25 -19.28
N GLY A 81 -6.85 -3.26 -18.65
CA GLY A 81 -6.16 -3.13 -17.38
C GLY A 81 -6.68 -4.10 -16.32
N ARG A 82 -6.08 -4.01 -15.13
CA ARG A 82 -6.42 -4.86 -13.98
C ARG A 82 -7.83 -4.59 -13.49
N THR A 83 -8.52 -5.68 -13.18
CA THR A 83 -9.74 -5.64 -12.37
C THR A 83 -9.36 -5.38 -10.91
N ALA A 84 -10.24 -4.72 -10.16
CA ALA A 84 -10.02 -4.50 -8.75
C ALA A 84 -9.91 -5.85 -8.02
N SER A 85 -8.93 -5.97 -7.13
CA SER A 85 -8.82 -7.08 -6.19
C SER A 85 -9.16 -6.59 -4.78
N ALA A 86 -9.34 -7.51 -3.82
CA ALA A 86 -9.43 -7.13 -2.41
C ALA A 86 -8.10 -6.54 -1.86
N ALA A 87 -6.99 -6.75 -2.58
CA ALA A 87 -5.69 -6.17 -2.27
C ALA A 87 -5.58 -4.72 -2.78
N ALA A 88 -4.76 -3.92 -2.12
CA ALA A 88 -4.53 -2.55 -2.51
C ALA A 88 -3.81 -2.48 -3.88
N ALA A 89 -4.28 -1.56 -4.72
CA ALA A 89 -3.80 -1.42 -6.08
C ALA A 89 -2.36 -0.92 -6.12
N LEU A 90 -1.59 -1.43 -7.09
CA LEU A 90 -0.23 -0.96 -7.35
C LEU A 90 -0.25 0.54 -7.69
N GLY A 91 0.69 1.29 -7.10
CA GLY A 91 0.84 2.73 -7.30
C GLY A 91 -0.21 3.60 -6.60
N VAL A 92 -1.22 3.01 -5.95
CA VAL A 92 -2.26 3.76 -5.21
C VAL A 92 -1.90 3.77 -3.73
N PRO A 93 -1.61 4.93 -3.13
CA PRO A 93 -1.25 5.00 -1.72
C PRO A 93 -2.47 4.79 -0.80
N VAL A 94 -2.32 3.96 0.22
CA VAL A 94 -3.25 3.83 1.34
C VAL A 94 -2.72 4.64 2.51
N HIS A 95 -3.58 5.41 3.16
CA HIS A 95 -3.21 6.31 4.26
C HIS A 95 -3.98 5.99 5.53
N VAL A 96 -3.32 6.19 6.67
CA VAL A 96 -3.94 6.33 7.98
C VAL A 96 -3.43 7.60 8.63
N TYR A 97 -4.29 8.29 9.36
CA TYR A 97 -3.92 9.44 10.16
C TYR A 97 -4.38 9.19 11.60
N LYS A 98 -3.72 9.83 12.55
CA LYS A 98 -4.00 9.68 13.98
C LYS A 98 -5.04 10.72 14.43
N PRO A 99 -6.30 10.33 14.71
CA PRO A 99 -7.36 11.26 15.08
C PRO A 99 -7.30 11.69 16.56
N SER A 100 -6.68 10.87 17.41
CA SER A 100 -6.52 11.12 18.84
C SER A 100 -5.11 10.73 19.30
N ALA A 101 -4.56 11.51 20.25
CA ALA A 101 -3.25 11.23 20.81
C ALA A 101 -3.26 9.91 21.59
N THR A 102 -2.12 9.24 21.63
CA THR A 102 -1.93 8.09 22.52
C THR A 102 -0.79 8.40 23.47
N ASP A 103 -1.10 8.28 24.76
CA ASP A 103 -0.18 8.52 25.86
C ASP A 103 0.21 7.19 26.50
N ARG A 104 1.47 7.06 26.88
CA ARG A 104 1.99 5.91 27.63
C ARG A 104 2.77 6.41 28.83
N THR A 105 2.34 5.97 30.01
CA THR A 105 2.97 6.23 31.31
C THR A 105 3.53 4.93 31.84
N SER A 106 4.73 4.97 32.40
CA SER A 106 5.43 3.81 32.99
C SER A 106 5.43 2.56 32.10
N THR A 107 5.53 2.75 30.77
CA THR A 107 5.40 1.67 29.79
C THR A 107 6.65 1.57 28.93
N THR A 108 7.50 0.58 29.22
CA THR A 108 8.71 0.27 28.44
C THR A 108 8.52 -0.88 27.46
N THR A 109 7.37 -1.56 27.51
CA THR A 109 7.05 -2.64 26.58
C THR A 109 6.53 -2.07 25.27
N MET A 110 7.12 -2.48 24.15
CA MET A 110 6.71 -2.08 22.81
C MET A 110 5.28 -2.54 22.52
N ALA A 111 4.46 -1.60 22.05
CA ALA A 111 3.11 -1.89 21.58
C ALA A 111 2.79 -1.03 20.34
N ALA A 112 1.99 -1.59 19.44
CA ALA A 112 1.51 -0.88 18.25
C ALA A 112 0.75 0.38 18.67
N ASP A 113 0.91 1.45 17.89
CA ASP A 113 0.01 2.59 17.97
C ASP A 113 -1.39 2.18 17.47
N PRO A 114 -2.49 2.57 18.14
CA PRO A 114 -3.84 2.17 17.72
C PRO A 114 -4.25 2.68 16.33
N HIS A 115 -3.60 3.72 15.81
CA HIS A 115 -4.02 4.40 14.57
C HIS A 115 -2.97 4.38 13.45
N LEU A 116 -1.69 4.09 13.77
CA LEU A 116 -0.59 4.09 12.79
C LEU A 116 -0.24 2.67 12.36
N SER A 117 -1.20 2.06 11.66
CA SER A 117 -1.15 0.67 11.23
C SER A 117 -1.84 0.50 9.87
N LEU A 118 -1.23 -0.24 8.95
CA LEU A 118 -1.72 -0.49 7.60
C LEU A 118 -1.64 -1.98 7.24
N PRO A 119 -2.70 -2.57 6.65
CA PRO A 119 -2.61 -3.91 6.06
C PRO A 119 -1.75 -3.87 4.79
N LEU A 120 -0.78 -4.77 4.70
CA LEU A 120 0.05 -4.97 3.52
C LEU A 120 -0.19 -6.39 2.97
N ASN A 121 -0.72 -6.48 1.75
CA ASN A 121 -0.73 -7.74 1.00
C ASN A 121 0.66 -8.04 0.42
N THR A 122 0.81 -9.24 -0.15
CA THR A 122 2.05 -9.65 -0.81
C THR A 122 2.46 -8.67 -1.91
N GLY A 123 3.75 -8.40 -2.00
CA GLY A 123 4.32 -7.39 -2.90
C GLY A 123 5.46 -6.59 -2.26
N VAL A 124 5.92 -5.57 -2.97
CA VAL A 124 6.93 -4.61 -2.50
C VAL A 124 6.24 -3.28 -2.21
N TRP A 125 6.46 -2.74 -1.02
CA TRP A 125 5.78 -1.56 -0.52
C TRP A 125 6.77 -0.46 -0.17
N LEU A 126 6.48 0.78 -0.58
CA LEU A 126 7.06 1.97 0.03
C LEU A 126 6.16 2.37 1.20
N VAL A 127 6.71 2.37 2.41
CA VAL A 127 6.03 2.79 3.63
C VAL A 127 6.68 4.06 4.17
N GLU A 128 5.87 5.01 4.60
CA GLU A 128 6.32 6.27 5.18
C GLU A 128 5.43 6.65 6.35
N ALA A 129 6.04 7.12 7.43
CA ALA A 129 5.36 7.60 8.62
C ALA A 129 5.95 8.94 9.07
N HIS A 130 5.07 9.90 9.34
CA HIS A 130 5.43 11.19 9.92
C HIS A 130 4.84 11.25 11.32
N LEU A 131 5.71 11.44 12.30
CA LEU A 131 5.43 11.21 13.71
C LEU A 131 5.62 12.48 14.51
N LEU A 132 4.61 12.82 15.32
CA LEU A 132 4.72 13.84 16.37
C LEU A 132 4.99 13.14 17.70
N VAL A 133 6.20 13.28 18.23
CA VAL A 133 6.72 12.43 19.31
C VAL A 133 7.21 13.25 20.51
N GLY A 134 7.06 12.73 21.74
CA GLY A 134 7.73 13.27 22.92
C GLY A 134 6.80 13.63 24.08
N SER A 135 7.04 14.77 24.76
CA SER A 135 6.46 15.24 26.03
C SER A 135 7.08 14.68 27.32
N GLY A 136 6.84 13.41 27.68
CA GLY A 136 7.31 12.81 28.95
C GLY A 136 8.81 12.51 29.07
N ALA A 137 9.31 12.27 30.29
CA ALA A 137 10.74 12.07 30.59
C ALA A 137 11.31 10.75 30.06
N GLY A 138 10.44 9.74 29.94
CA GLY A 138 10.71 8.59 29.10
C GLY A 138 10.70 9.02 27.64
N LEU A 139 11.82 8.94 26.94
CA LEU A 139 11.86 9.30 25.53
C LEU A 139 11.04 8.31 24.70
N MET A 140 10.54 8.77 23.56
CA MET A 140 9.86 7.86 22.66
C MET A 140 10.88 6.97 21.97
N VAL A 141 10.65 5.66 22.06
CA VAL A 141 11.38 4.65 21.29
C VAL A 141 10.41 4.02 20.31
N THR A 142 10.76 3.94 19.02
CA THR A 142 9.94 3.33 17.97
C THR A 142 10.60 2.09 17.36
N GLN A 143 9.76 1.18 16.87
CA GLN A 143 10.10 0.03 16.02
C GLN A 143 8.99 -0.15 14.98
N TRP A 144 9.26 -0.83 13.88
CA TRP A 144 8.24 -1.28 12.95
C TRP A 144 7.86 -2.73 13.24
N ALA A 145 6.59 -2.96 13.53
CA ALA A 145 6.01 -4.28 13.30
C ALA A 145 5.76 -4.40 11.80
N VAL A 146 6.22 -5.48 11.18
CA VAL A 146 5.99 -5.78 9.76
C VAL A 146 5.35 -7.16 9.62
N PRO A 147 4.71 -7.49 8.48
CA PRO A 147 4.21 -8.83 8.24
C PRO A 147 5.29 -9.90 8.45
N SER A 148 4.88 -11.09 8.89
CA SER A 148 5.81 -12.20 9.16
C SER A 148 6.65 -12.53 7.92
N GLY A 149 7.97 -12.65 8.12
CA GLY A 149 8.92 -12.93 7.04
C GLY A 149 9.18 -11.78 6.07
N ALA A 150 8.64 -10.59 6.30
CA ALA A 150 8.93 -9.43 5.48
C ALA A 150 10.38 -8.95 5.66
N THR A 151 10.99 -8.47 4.57
CA THR A 151 12.40 -8.03 4.55
C THR A 151 12.52 -6.58 4.07
N GLY A 152 13.66 -5.94 4.39
CA GLY A 152 13.95 -4.55 4.03
C GLY A 152 14.60 -3.78 5.18
N LEU A 153 14.69 -2.47 5.01
CA LEU A 153 15.23 -1.52 5.99
C LEU A 153 14.31 -0.30 6.08
N LYS A 154 14.35 0.37 7.24
CA LYS A 154 13.74 1.69 7.44
C LYS A 154 14.81 2.76 7.60
N GLY A 155 14.73 3.80 6.80
CA GLY A 155 15.40 5.09 7.00
C GLY A 155 14.68 5.89 8.08
N VAL A 156 15.45 6.62 8.88
CA VAL A 156 14.95 7.40 10.01
C VAL A 156 15.56 8.78 10.01
N HIS A 157 14.70 9.80 10.06
CA HIS A 157 15.05 11.21 10.25
C HIS A 157 14.36 11.77 11.51
N GLY A 158 15.08 12.53 12.33
CA GLY A 158 14.50 13.21 13.50
C GLY A 158 15.54 13.59 14.56
N PRO A 159 15.13 14.20 15.68
CA PRO A 159 16.06 14.54 16.76
C PRO A 159 16.62 13.27 17.40
N ALA A 160 17.93 13.06 17.30
CA ALA A 160 18.57 11.91 17.92
C ALA A 160 18.56 12.05 19.44
N SER A 161 18.55 10.95 20.17
CA SER A 161 18.87 10.93 21.59
C SER A 161 19.37 9.57 22.02
N THR A 162 20.27 9.56 23.00
CA THR A 162 20.83 8.37 23.66
C THR A 162 20.64 8.38 25.17
N VAL A 163 20.06 9.45 25.75
CA VAL A 163 19.97 9.67 27.19
C VAL A 163 18.53 10.01 27.58
N ALA A 164 17.91 9.18 28.43
CA ALA A 164 16.59 9.47 29.01
C ALA A 164 16.72 10.46 30.19
N GLY A 165 15.67 11.24 30.46
CA GLY A 165 15.62 12.18 31.59
C GLY A 165 15.26 13.62 31.22
N ASP A 166 15.12 14.47 32.24
CA ASP A 166 14.40 15.73 32.07
C ASP A 166 15.20 16.92 31.50
N SER A 167 16.53 16.88 31.59
CA SER A 167 17.36 18.10 31.42
C SER A 167 18.69 17.90 30.68
N ALA A 168 18.92 16.75 30.04
CA ALA A 168 20.15 16.60 29.26
C ALA A 168 20.05 17.38 27.93
N PRO A 169 21.11 18.11 27.49
CA PRO A 169 21.13 18.75 26.17
C PRO A 169 20.91 17.74 25.04
N GLN A 170 21.18 16.47 25.31
CA GLN A 170 20.96 15.32 24.41
C GLN A 170 19.52 14.77 24.42
N SER A 171 18.56 15.47 25.04
CA SER A 171 17.15 15.07 25.04
C SER A 171 16.20 16.19 24.61
N ALA A 172 16.69 17.43 24.45
CA ALA A 172 15.93 18.54 23.89
C ALA A 172 15.86 18.40 22.36
N ALA A 173 14.67 18.50 21.77
CA ALA A 173 14.50 18.36 20.32
C ALA A 173 15.17 19.48 19.50
N ASP A 174 15.41 20.63 20.14
CA ASP A 174 16.09 21.78 19.54
C ASP A 174 17.57 21.76 19.89
N SER A 175 18.41 22.17 18.95
CA SER A 175 19.87 22.27 19.13
C SER A 175 20.54 20.94 19.52
N ILE A 176 19.98 19.82 19.06
CA ILE A 176 20.52 18.46 19.22
C ILE A 176 21.01 17.88 17.89
N LEU A 177 21.84 16.85 17.96
CA LEU A 177 22.22 16.05 16.80
C LEU A 177 20.98 15.42 16.15
N GLY A 178 20.90 15.49 14.82
CA GLY A 178 19.89 14.76 14.07
C GLY A 178 20.28 13.29 13.88
N ARG A 179 19.26 12.43 13.79
CA ARG A 179 19.38 11.05 13.36
C ARG A 179 19.11 11.00 11.86
N PHE A 180 20.05 10.44 11.11
CA PHE A 180 19.92 10.15 9.68
C PHE A 180 20.58 8.81 9.41
N GLY A 181 19.79 7.74 9.32
CA GLY A 181 20.35 6.40 9.19
C GLY A 181 19.33 5.35 8.78
N ALA A 182 19.83 4.20 8.32
CA ALA A 182 19.04 3.02 8.00
C ALA A 182 19.12 1.99 9.14
N HIS A 183 17.99 1.37 9.45
CA HIS A 183 17.83 0.44 10.56
C HIS A 183 16.99 -0.77 10.13
N GLY A 184 17.17 -1.90 10.81
CA GLY A 184 16.24 -3.03 10.69
C GLY A 184 14.87 -2.64 11.26
N PHE A 185 13.80 -3.30 10.81
CA PHE A 185 12.45 -2.95 11.23
C PHE A 185 12.25 -3.02 12.75
N ALA A 186 12.75 -4.08 13.38
CA ALA A 186 12.70 -4.28 14.83
C ALA A 186 13.81 -3.53 15.61
N THR A 187 14.70 -2.80 14.94
CA THR A 187 15.72 -2.01 15.64
C THR A 187 15.07 -0.81 16.32
N SER A 188 15.26 -0.70 17.64
CA SER A 188 14.78 0.41 18.44
C SER A 188 15.41 1.74 18.01
N VAL A 189 14.56 2.74 17.85
CA VAL A 189 14.94 4.10 17.48
C VAL A 189 14.46 5.05 18.56
N THR A 190 15.37 5.70 19.26
CA THR A 190 15.04 6.69 20.29
C THR A 190 15.09 8.10 19.71
N TYR A 191 14.04 8.88 19.97
CA TYR A 191 13.94 10.29 19.61
C TYR A 191 14.07 11.20 20.83
N GLY A 192 14.70 12.35 20.63
CA GLY A 192 14.62 13.47 21.57
C GLY A 192 13.20 14.02 21.68
N ARG A 193 12.97 14.87 22.67
CA ARG A 193 11.64 15.40 23.00
C ARG A 193 11.64 16.90 23.15
N ARG A 194 10.45 17.47 23.04
CA ARG A 194 10.06 18.70 23.71
C ARG A 194 9.23 18.34 24.93
N ASN A 195 9.30 19.14 25.99
CA ASN A 195 8.72 18.83 27.31
C ASN A 195 7.25 19.27 27.47
N ALA A 196 6.51 19.45 26.37
CA ALA A 196 5.12 19.88 26.41
C ALA A 196 4.27 19.11 25.40
N VAL A 197 3.07 18.72 25.80
CA VAL A 197 2.16 17.94 24.94
C VAL A 197 1.60 18.75 23.75
N ALA A 198 1.60 20.08 23.85
CA ALA A 198 1.18 21.00 22.79
C ALA A 198 2.32 21.36 21.82
N ASN A 199 3.55 20.92 22.11
CA ASN A 199 4.73 21.23 21.32
C ASN A 199 5.60 19.98 21.25
N LEU A 200 5.34 19.10 20.29
CA LEU A 200 6.02 17.80 20.14
C LEU A 200 7.19 17.89 19.15
N SER A 201 8.11 16.92 19.21
CA SER A 201 9.15 16.74 18.20
C SER A 201 8.57 16.16 16.91
N TYR A 202 9.26 16.37 15.79
CA TYR A 202 8.93 15.77 14.51
C TYR A 202 9.94 14.70 14.11
N ALA A 203 9.45 13.56 13.65
CA ALA A 203 10.27 12.49 13.09
C ALA A 203 9.63 11.91 11.82
N ILE A 204 10.47 11.40 10.92
CA ILE A 204 10.07 10.71 9.69
C ILE A 204 10.72 9.34 9.69
N GLU A 205 9.94 8.31 9.38
CA GLU A 205 10.43 6.96 9.13
C GLU A 205 9.94 6.50 7.76
N THR A 206 10.84 6.06 6.89
CA THR A 206 10.52 5.64 5.51
C THR A 206 11.24 4.34 5.19
N GLY A 207 10.62 3.40 4.51
CA GLY A 207 11.26 2.12 4.22
C GLY A 207 10.59 1.36 3.10
N THR A 208 11.36 0.50 2.44
CA THR A 208 10.83 -0.47 1.48
C THR A 208 10.63 -1.79 2.21
N VAL A 209 9.40 -2.33 2.14
CA VAL A 209 9.01 -3.58 2.79
C VAL A 209 8.64 -4.60 1.71
N THR A 210 9.39 -5.69 1.63
CA THR A 210 9.06 -6.83 0.77
C THR A 210 8.24 -7.83 1.57
N VAL A 211 7.00 -8.06 1.16
CA VAL A 211 6.00 -8.87 1.88
C VAL A 211 5.75 -10.17 1.12
N THR A 212 6.09 -11.30 1.75
CA THR A 212 5.83 -12.66 1.23
C THR A 212 4.57 -13.29 1.83
N THR A 213 4.23 -12.90 3.07
CA THR A 213 2.99 -13.28 3.75
C THR A 213 2.22 -12.02 4.11
N ALA A 214 0.97 -11.91 3.67
CA ALA A 214 0.13 -10.75 3.96
C ALA A 214 -0.02 -10.55 5.49
N GLY A 215 -0.10 -9.30 5.92
CA GLY A 215 -0.21 -8.97 7.33
C GLY A 215 -0.27 -7.48 7.55
N THR A 216 0.14 -7.02 8.73
CA THR A 216 0.07 -5.62 9.11
C THR A 216 1.45 -5.03 9.28
N CYS A 217 1.65 -3.82 8.77
CA CYS A 217 2.76 -2.96 9.14
C CYS A 217 2.26 -1.88 10.10
N ALA A 218 2.91 -1.71 11.24
CA ALA A 218 2.52 -0.73 12.25
C ALA A 218 3.72 -0.08 12.92
N ILE A 219 3.55 1.19 13.32
CA ILE A 219 4.48 1.86 14.22
C ILE A 219 4.22 1.34 15.63
N THR A 220 5.21 0.63 16.18
CA THR A 220 5.23 0.23 17.58
C THR A 220 6.12 1.17 18.35
N TRP A 221 5.75 1.48 19.60
CA TRP A 221 6.54 2.40 20.40
C TRP A 221 6.42 2.13 21.90
N ALA A 222 7.30 2.73 22.69
CA ALA A 222 7.27 2.70 24.15
C ALA A 222 8.06 3.89 24.72
N GLN A 223 8.10 4.00 26.04
CA GLN A 223 9.06 4.85 26.73
C GLN A 223 10.42 4.16 26.79
N SER A 224 11.50 4.93 26.64
CA SER A 224 12.88 4.44 26.80
C SER A 224 13.20 4.01 28.23
N ALA A 225 12.51 4.59 29.20
CA ALA A 225 12.57 4.26 30.61
C ALA A 225 11.17 4.47 31.22
N SER A 226 10.86 3.73 32.28
CA SER A 226 9.62 3.94 33.02
C SER A 226 9.59 5.35 33.60
N SER A 227 8.51 6.10 33.36
CA SER A 227 8.32 7.46 33.88
C SER A 227 6.89 7.68 34.36
N THR A 228 6.73 8.52 35.37
CA THR A 228 5.43 9.00 35.86
C THR A 228 4.79 10.02 34.92
N THR A 229 5.57 10.64 34.03
CA THR A 229 5.06 11.52 32.97
C THR A 229 4.81 10.73 31.70
N ALA A 230 3.69 11.00 31.05
CA ALA A 230 3.32 10.29 29.83
C ALA A 230 4.18 10.74 28.64
N THR A 231 4.61 9.78 27.83
CA THR A 231 5.15 10.04 26.49
C THR A 231 4.02 9.92 25.49
N ARG A 232 3.99 10.82 24.51
CA ARG A 232 2.87 11.03 23.60
C ARG A 232 3.26 10.79 22.15
N MET A 233 2.44 10.00 21.46
CA MET A 233 2.29 10.05 20.02
C MET A 233 1.14 11.01 19.70
N GLY A 234 1.43 12.12 19.03
CA GLY A 234 0.52 13.25 18.86
C GLY A 234 -0.51 13.08 17.74
N VAL A 235 -1.65 13.74 17.90
CA VAL A 235 -2.69 13.91 16.85
C VAL A 235 -2.07 14.51 15.59
N GLY A 236 -2.47 14.04 14.42
CA GLY A 236 -1.94 14.52 13.14
C GLY A 236 -0.67 13.82 12.67
N SER A 237 -0.10 12.91 13.48
CA SER A 237 0.82 11.89 12.96
C SER A 237 0.10 11.04 11.91
N TRP A 238 0.81 10.58 10.89
CA TRP A 238 0.20 9.80 9.81
C TRP A 238 1.18 8.80 9.22
N MET A 239 0.64 7.80 8.54
CA MET A 239 1.39 6.76 7.85
C MET A 239 0.75 6.49 6.49
N ARG A 240 1.56 6.24 5.46
CA ARG A 240 1.11 5.79 4.15
C ARG A 240 1.89 4.57 3.69
N ALA A 241 1.25 3.76 2.86
CA ALA A 241 1.87 2.66 2.17
C ALA A 241 1.44 2.66 0.70
N THR A 242 2.41 2.59 -0.20
CA THR A 242 2.18 2.48 -1.65
C THR A 242 2.81 1.20 -2.14
N ARG A 243 2.03 0.33 -2.76
CA ARG A 243 2.58 -0.86 -3.42
C ARG A 243 3.33 -0.41 -4.67
N ILE A 244 4.59 -0.82 -4.80
CA ILE A 244 5.50 -0.45 -5.90
C ILE A 244 6.02 -1.66 -6.69
N GLY A 245 5.70 -2.88 -6.24
CA GLY A 245 6.03 -4.15 -6.92
C GLY A 245 5.22 -5.33 -6.39
#